data_AF-V6IVW1-F1
#
_entry.id   AF-V6IVW1-F1
#
_cell.length_a   1.000
_cell.length_b   1.000
_cell.length_c   1.000
_cell.angle_alpha   90.00
_cell.angle_beta   90.00
_cell.angle_gamma   90.00
#
_symmetry.space_group_name_H-M   'P 1'
#
loop_
_entity.id
_entity.type
_entity.pdbx_description
1 polymer ?
#
loop_
_entity_poly.entity_id
_entity_poly.type
_entity_poly.pdbx_seq_one_letter_code
_entity_poly.pdbx_strand_id
1 'polypeptide(L)' 'MPDMFSNGTPEVNEFRKKIASFGKQIASEHGDKDFPDWLNFKVGICTIEGIPYDLNRDYYLGRFCPKSGSVGGYE' A
#
# COMPACT_ATOMS: atom_id res chain seq x y z
N MET A 1 1.08 -17.11 -2.03
CA MET A 1 0.20 -16.08 -2.59
C MET A 1 0.78 -15.67 -3.93
N PRO A 2 -0.01 -15.52 -5.01
CA PRO A 2 0.51 -14.99 -6.27
C PRO A 2 1.08 -13.58 -6.05
N ASP A 3 2.20 -13.28 -6.70
CA ASP A 3 2.83 -11.95 -6.68
C ASP A 3 1.80 -10.93 -7.19
N MET A 4 1.29 -10.06 -6.30
CA MET A 4 0.26 -9.07 -6.62
C MET A 4 0.65 -8.16 -7.80
N PHE A 5 1.92 -8.08 -8.14
CA PHE A 5 2.44 -7.22 -9.19
C PHE A 5 2.66 -7.94 -10.53
N SER A 6 2.51 -9.26 -10.61
CA SER A 6 2.94 -10.07 -11.76
C SER A 6 2.07 -10.00 -13.03
N ASN A 7 0.97 -9.24 -13.03
CA ASN A 7 0.06 -9.12 -14.18
C ASN A 7 0.40 -7.96 -15.15
N GLY A 8 1.55 -7.28 -14.99
CA GLY A 8 2.00 -6.18 -15.86
C GLY A 8 3.18 -6.56 -16.76
N THR A 9 3.49 -5.71 -17.75
CA THR A 9 4.76 -5.83 -18.49
C THR A 9 5.96 -5.71 -17.52
N PRO A 10 7.15 -6.22 -17.88
CA PRO A 10 8.34 -6.13 -17.03
C PRO A 10 8.60 -4.69 -16.53
N GLU A 11 8.43 -3.70 -17.39
CA GLU A 11 8.62 -2.28 -17.08
C GLU A 11 7.62 -1.78 -16.03
N VAL A 12 6.35 -2.17 -16.18
CA VAL A 12 5.29 -1.86 -15.21
C VAL A 12 5.59 -2.49 -13.86
N ASN A 13 6.14 -3.71 -13.86
CA ASN A 13 6.48 -4.42 -12.62
C ASN A 13 7.69 -3.80 -11.93
N GLU A 14 8.71 -3.36 -12.67
CA GLU A 14 9.82 -2.59 -12.12
C GLU A 14 9.36 -1.26 -11.54
N PHE A 15 8.48 -0.54 -12.24
CA PHE A 15 7.93 0.71 -11.75
C PHE A 15 7.14 0.51 -10.45
N ARG A 16 6.32 -0.55 -10.38
CA ARG A 16 5.59 -0.93 -9.16
C ARG A 16 6.52 -1.20 -7.99
N LYS A 17 7.62 -1.94 -8.21
CA LYS A 17 8.63 -2.21 -7.19
C LYS A 17 9.31 -0.93 -6.69
N LYS A 18 9.61 0.02 -7.57
CA LYS A 18 10.18 1.32 -7.19
C LYS A 18 9.23 2.11 -6.29
N ILE A 19 7.94 2.17 -6.64
CA ILE A 19 6.93 2.84 -5.80
C ILE A 19 6.81 2.15 -4.43
N ALA A 20 6.75 0.81 -4.38
CA ALA A 20 6.68 0.07 -3.12
C ALA A 20 7.91 0.31 -2.24
N SER A 21 9.11 0.33 -2.83
CA SER A 21 10.34 0.66 -2.10
C SER A 21 10.31 2.09 -1.55
N PHE A 22 9.77 3.05 -2.29
CA PHE A 22 9.64 4.43 -1.84
C PHE A 22 8.68 4.54 -0.65
N GLY A 23 7.51 3.92 -0.72
CA GLY A 23 6.59 3.91 0.41
C GLY A 23 7.15 3.21 1.65
N LYS A 24 8.00 2.18 1.49
CA LYS A 24 8.72 1.56 2.60
C LYS A 24 9.72 2.51 3.26
N GLN A 25 10.41 3.37 2.49
CA GLN A 25 11.31 4.37 3.04
C GLN A 25 10.55 5.39 3.88
N ILE A 26 9.43 5.92 3.35
CA ILE A 26 8.53 6.83 4.07
C ILE A 26 8.03 6.18 5.36
N ALA A 27 7.48 4.96 5.30
CA ALA A 27 7.03 4.26 6.50
C ALA A 27 8.15 4.08 7.55
N SER A 28 9.37 3.77 7.09
CA SER A 28 10.54 3.59 7.96
C SER A 28 10.99 4.88 8.64
N GLU A 29 10.94 6.02 7.94
CA GLU A 29 11.25 7.36 8.49
C GLU A 29 10.27 7.75 9.60
N HIS A 30 9.01 7.33 9.46
CA HIS A 30 7.95 7.57 10.44
C HIS A 30 7.84 6.49 11.53
N GLY A 31 8.73 5.50 11.53
CA GLY A 31 8.85 4.49 12.59
C GLY A 31 7.95 3.27 12.47
N ASP A 32 7.15 3.15 11.40
CA ASP A 32 6.28 1.99 11.15
C ASP A 32 7.00 1.00 10.19
N LYS A 33 7.42 -0.17 10.69
CA LYS A 33 8.33 -1.10 9.96
C LYS A 33 7.67 -2.35 9.37
N ASP A 34 6.39 -2.59 9.66
CA ASP A 34 5.72 -3.86 9.36
C ASP A 34 4.45 -3.68 8.51
N PHE A 35 4.61 -3.10 7.31
CA PHE A 35 3.53 -3.03 6.33
C PHE A 35 3.66 -4.09 5.24
N PRO A 36 2.55 -4.71 4.81
CA PRO A 36 2.54 -5.56 3.62
C PRO A 36 2.86 -4.74 2.36
N ASP A 37 3.45 -5.37 1.35
CA ASP A 37 3.95 -4.69 0.13
C ASP A 37 2.89 -3.85 -0.60
N TRP A 38 1.64 -4.32 -0.63
CA TRP A 38 0.54 -3.57 -1.26
C TRP A 38 0.25 -2.24 -0.55
N LEU A 39 0.50 -2.16 0.76
CA LEU A 39 0.30 -0.95 1.54
C LEU A 39 1.46 0.01 1.35
N ASN A 40 2.70 -0.49 1.34
CA ASN A 40 3.88 0.31 0.97
C ASN A 40 3.73 0.91 -0.43
N PHE A 41 3.20 0.15 -1.40
CA PHE A 41 2.91 0.68 -2.73
C PHE A 41 1.94 1.87 -2.68
N LYS A 42 0.88 1.81 -1.88
CA LYS A 42 -0.09 2.92 -1.72
C LYS A 42 0.52 4.14 -1.03
N VAL A 43 1.32 3.94 0.01
CA VAL A 43 2.08 5.02 0.68
C VAL A 43 2.98 5.74 -0.33
N GLY A 44 3.67 4.97 -1.17
CA GLY A 44 4.51 5.51 -2.25
C GLY A 44 3.73 6.38 -3.24
N ILE A 45 2.55 5.92 -3.71
CA ILE A 45 1.68 6.71 -4.60
C ILE A 45 1.26 8.02 -3.93
N CYS A 46 0.73 7.96 -2.70
CA CYS A 46 0.24 9.16 -2.03
C CYS A 46 1.34 10.18 -1.80
N THR A 47 2.55 9.73 -1.48
CA THR A 47 3.71 10.61 -1.34
C THR A 47 4.06 11.31 -2.67
N ILE A 48 4.01 10.59 -3.80
CA ILE A 48 4.21 11.18 -5.14
C ILE A 48 3.12 12.21 -5.48
N GLU A 49 1.87 11.94 -5.09
CA GLU A 49 0.72 12.83 -5.29
C GLU A 49 0.70 14.02 -4.31
N GLY A 50 1.65 14.09 -3.36
CA GLY A 50 1.72 15.16 -2.35
C GLY A 50 0.70 15.02 -1.23
N ILE A 51 0.11 13.83 -1.04
CA ILE A 51 -0.86 13.53 0.01
C ILE A 51 -0.10 12.89 1.19
N PRO A 52 0.03 13.59 2.33
CA PRO A 52 0.80 13.09 3.46
C PRO A 52 0.12 11.87 4.10
N TYR A 53 0.88 10.78 4.22
CA TYR A 53 0.48 9.55 4.91
C TYR A 53 0.12 9.79 6.39
N ASP A 54 0.91 10.62 7.07
CA ASP A 54 0.87 10.84 8.51
C ASP A 54 -0.42 11.49 9.02
N LEU A 55 -1.02 12.39 8.21
CA LEU A 55 -2.29 13.05 8.56
C LEU A 55 -3.50 12.12 8.42
N ASN A 56 -3.32 10.93 7.86
CA ASN A 56 -4.41 10.07 7.45
C ASN A 56 -4.13 8.59 7.70
N ARG A 57 -3.31 8.23 8.69
CA ARG A 57 -3.05 6.83 9.06
C ARG A 57 -4.35 6.03 9.23
N ASP A 58 -5.34 6.57 9.94
CA ASP A 58 -6.66 5.94 10.12
C ASP A 58 -7.49 5.90 8.83
N TYR A 59 -7.35 6.91 7.96
CA TYR A 59 -8.00 6.92 6.65
C TYR A 59 -7.42 5.86 5.71
N TYR A 60 -6.09 5.69 5.71
CA TYR A 60 -5.41 4.66 4.93
C TYR A 60 -5.69 3.27 5.47
N LEU A 61 -5.63 3.08 6.78
CA LEU A 61 -6.02 1.81 7.42
C LEU A 61 -7.50 1.50 7.15
N GLY A 62 -8.42 2.46 7.28
CA GLY A 62 -9.86 2.24 7.08
C GLY A 62 -10.28 2.01 5.62
N ARG A 63 -9.61 2.65 4.66
CA ARG A 63 -9.92 2.52 3.22
C ARG A 63 -9.20 1.35 2.56
N PHE A 64 -8.06 0.92 3.13
CA PHE A 64 -7.19 -0.03 2.46
C PHE A 64 -6.85 -1.28 3.25
N CYS A 65 -6.94 -1.32 4.58
CA CYS A 65 -7.04 -2.62 5.25
C CYS A 65 -8.36 -3.25 4.77
N PRO A 66 -8.33 -4.49 4.23
CA PRO A 66 -9.57 -5.21 4.05
C PRO A 66 -10.24 -5.26 5.43
N LYS A 67 -11.50 -4.81 5.54
CA LYS A 67 -12.29 -5.04 6.75
C LYS A 67 -12.22 -6.53 7.03
N SER A 68 -11.49 -6.93 8.06
CA SER A 68 -11.60 -8.26 8.66
C SER A 68 -13.00 -8.33 9.28
N GLY A 69 -14.00 -8.64 8.46
CA GLY A 69 -15.39 -8.70 8.89
C GLY A 69 -16.40 -8.23 7.83
N SER A 70 -16.66 -9.08 6.86
CA SER A 70 -18.00 -9.29 6.29
C SER A 70 -18.04 -10.70 5.68
N VAL A 71 -17.90 -11.70 6.56
CA VAL A 71 -18.53 -13.00 6.33
C VAL A 71 -19.94 -12.83 6.89
N GLY A 72 -20.95 -12.79 6.02
CA GLY A 72 -22.36 -12.78 6.44
C GLY A 72 -23.24 -11.89 5.58
N GLY A 73 -24.11 -12.52 4.78
CA GLY A 73 -25.24 -11.87 4.11
C GLY A 73 -25.30 -12.14 2.62
N TYR A 74 -25.53 -13.39 2.22
CA TYR A 74 -26.36 -13.62 1.02
C TYR A 74 -27.80 -13.73 1.55
N GLU A 75 -28.64 -12.75 1.22
CA GLU A 75 -30.08 -12.97 1.09
C GLU A 75 -30.37 -13.74 -0.21
#